data_AF-A0A2N9FHN0-F1
#
_entry.id   AF-A0A2N9FHN0-F1
#
_cell.length_a   1.000
_cell.length_b   1.000
_cell.length_c   1.000
_cell.angle_alpha   90.00
_cell.angle_beta   90.00
_cell.angle_gamma   90.00
#
_symmetry.space_group_name_H-M   'P 1'
#
loop_
_entity.id
_entity.type
_entity.pdbx_description
1 polymer ?
#
loop_
_entity_poly.entity_id
_entity_poly.type
_entity_poly.pdbx_seq_one_letter_code
_entity_poly.pdbx_strand_id
1 'polypeptide(L)'
;MGVLSSMFVIPNLLFFFFETTYGVDSISPSQSLTDGNTLVSKEGNFELGFFSPGSSKNHYLGIWYKNIPVKTVVWVANRDSPIDNSSGILMINSTGSLVLLSQNKSVVWSTSSLKQAQTPLLQLLDTGNLVLVDEKNGNSEDYLWQSFDYPADTLLTGMKFGWDLKRGLNRRLIAWKNWDDPSSGDFILEMTLHNYPDVYLWQGSVKYFRAGPWNGIGFSGTPEVKNNVFNFTFVYNQDEVYFMYTLKDKSLISRAVPNQTNSLIQIFTREEIAQSWKLFFAQPGDPL
;
A
#
# COMPACT_ATOMS: atom_id res chain seq x y z
N MET A 1 18.83 -22.96 -70.44
CA MET A 1 17.98 -23.21 -69.26
C MET A 1 18.71 -22.66 -68.05
N GLY A 2 18.08 -21.73 -67.34
CA GLY A 2 18.74 -20.83 -66.38
C GLY A 2 19.16 -21.51 -65.07
N VAL A 3 20.30 -21.10 -64.54
CA VAL A 3 20.79 -21.48 -63.23
C VAL A 3 20.19 -20.50 -62.21
N LEU A 4 19.26 -20.97 -61.35
CA LEU A 4 18.75 -20.17 -60.24
C LEU A 4 19.85 -20.04 -59.18
N SER A 5 20.31 -18.81 -58.96
CA SER A 5 21.12 -18.43 -57.80
C SER A 5 20.23 -18.38 -56.56
N SER A 6 20.48 -19.23 -55.56
CA SER A 6 19.75 -19.17 -54.29
C SER A 6 20.41 -18.15 -53.36
N MET A 7 19.75 -17.03 -53.07
CA MET A 7 20.15 -16.13 -52.00
C MET A 7 19.70 -16.69 -50.64
N PHE A 8 20.65 -17.00 -49.76
CA PHE A 8 20.38 -17.27 -48.36
C PHE A 8 20.23 -15.92 -47.62
N VAL A 9 19.02 -15.62 -47.15
CA VAL A 9 18.76 -14.52 -46.23
C VAL A 9 18.86 -15.07 -44.81
N ILE A 10 19.89 -14.65 -44.06
CA ILE A 10 20.02 -14.96 -42.64
C ILE A 10 19.21 -13.90 -41.87
N PRO A 11 18.13 -14.26 -41.16
CA PRO A 11 17.43 -13.30 -40.32
C PRO A 11 18.29 -13.01 -39.09
N ASN A 12 18.73 -11.77 -38.93
CA ASN A 12 19.34 -11.30 -37.69
C ASN A 12 18.27 -11.33 -36.59
N LEU A 13 18.30 -12.37 -35.76
CA LEU A 13 17.51 -12.45 -34.55
C LEU A 13 18.11 -11.45 -33.53
N LEU A 14 17.51 -10.27 -33.41
CA LEU A 14 17.78 -9.36 -32.31
C LEU A 14 17.25 -9.98 -31.02
N PHE A 15 18.11 -10.67 -30.28
CA PHE A 15 17.83 -11.06 -28.90
C PHE A 15 17.84 -9.80 -28.04
N PHE A 16 16.66 -9.27 -27.73
CA PHE A 16 16.51 -8.34 -26.62
C PHE A 16 16.74 -9.13 -25.33
N PHE A 17 17.95 -9.03 -24.79
CA PHE A 17 18.23 -9.47 -23.44
C PHE A 17 17.47 -8.52 -22.49
N PHE A 18 16.28 -8.93 -22.06
CA PHE A 18 15.68 -8.33 -20.87
C PHE A 18 16.49 -8.83 -19.67
N GLU A 19 17.47 -8.05 -19.23
CA GLU A 19 18.04 -8.23 -17.90
C GLU A 19 16.93 -7.99 -16.88
N THR A 20 16.34 -9.06 -16.39
CA THR A 20 15.50 -9.00 -15.19
C THR A 20 16.44 -8.76 -14.02
N THR A 21 16.62 -7.49 -13.68
CA THR A 21 17.25 -7.12 -12.41
C THR A 21 16.28 -7.51 -11.30
N TYR A 22 16.50 -8.69 -10.70
CA TYR A 22 15.83 -9.07 -9.47
C TYR A 22 16.27 -8.06 -8.40
N GLY A 23 15.35 -7.18 -8.02
CA GLY A 23 15.59 -6.26 -6.92
C GLY A 23 15.71 -7.03 -5.61
N VAL A 24 16.44 -6.46 -4.66
CA VAL A 24 16.48 -6.98 -3.30
C VAL A 24 15.12 -6.72 -2.67
N ASP A 25 14.44 -7.77 -2.21
CA ASP A 25 13.09 -7.69 -1.61
C ASP A 25 13.11 -7.71 -0.08
N SER A 26 14.29 -7.96 0.52
CA SER A 26 14.45 -8.12 1.96
C SER A 26 15.69 -7.42 2.55
N ILE A 27 15.62 -7.09 3.85
CA ILE A 27 16.70 -6.47 4.63
C ILE A 27 16.89 -7.29 5.91
N SER A 28 18.11 -7.79 6.09
CA SER A 28 18.55 -8.46 7.33
C SER A 28 19.16 -7.45 8.33
N PRO A 29 19.42 -7.84 9.59
CA PRO A 29 19.93 -6.91 10.62
C PRO A 29 21.32 -6.32 10.34
N SER A 30 22.10 -6.94 9.44
CA SER A 30 23.41 -6.43 9.00
C SER A 30 23.32 -5.41 7.88
N GLN A 31 22.11 -5.19 7.34
CA GLN A 31 21.84 -4.33 6.20
C GLN A 31 20.97 -3.14 6.60
N SER A 32 20.99 -2.11 5.76
CA SER A 32 20.17 -0.92 5.90
C SER A 32 19.82 -0.37 4.53
N LEU A 33 18.65 0.26 4.42
CA LEU A 33 18.26 1.01 3.24
C LEU A 33 18.52 2.49 3.49
N THR A 34 19.35 3.10 2.65
CA THR A 34 19.66 4.52 2.67
C THR A 34 18.95 5.23 1.52
N ASP A 35 18.84 6.55 1.62
CA ASP A 35 18.37 7.38 0.51
C ASP A 35 19.15 7.10 -0.78
N GLY A 36 18.45 7.10 -1.92
CA GLY A 36 18.94 6.69 -3.23
C GLY A 36 18.86 5.19 -3.53
N ASN A 37 18.70 4.33 -2.53
CA ASN A 37 18.50 2.89 -2.71
C ASN A 37 17.03 2.52 -2.50
N THR A 38 16.58 1.42 -3.12
CA THR A 38 15.20 0.92 -3.00
C THR A 38 15.16 -0.58 -2.69
N LEU A 39 14.05 -0.99 -2.06
CA LEU A 39 13.66 -2.39 -1.89
C LEU A 39 12.52 -2.68 -2.85
N VAL A 40 12.59 -3.76 -3.60
CA VAL A 40 11.62 -4.07 -4.66
C VAL A 40 10.99 -5.42 -4.37
N SER A 41 9.66 -5.51 -4.45
CA SER A 41 8.97 -6.79 -4.26
C SER A 41 9.41 -7.83 -5.30
N LYS A 42 9.29 -9.12 -5.00
CA LYS A 42 9.89 -10.19 -5.81
C LYS A 42 9.47 -10.20 -7.29
N GLU A 43 8.21 -9.91 -7.59
CA GLU A 43 7.68 -9.79 -8.96
C GLU A 43 7.84 -8.36 -9.54
N GLY A 44 8.35 -7.42 -8.74
CA GLY A 44 8.56 -6.04 -9.16
C GLY A 44 7.27 -5.21 -9.22
N ASN A 45 6.23 -5.60 -8.49
CA ASN A 45 4.96 -4.87 -8.44
C ASN A 45 5.05 -3.60 -7.59
N PHE A 46 5.77 -3.69 -6.48
CA PHE A 46 5.92 -2.61 -5.52
C PHE A 46 7.39 -2.28 -5.25
N GLU A 47 7.63 -1.03 -4.88
CA GLU A 47 8.95 -0.52 -4.52
C GLU A 47 8.83 0.34 -3.26
N LEU A 48 9.74 0.11 -2.32
CA LEU A 48 9.91 0.88 -1.09
C LEU A 48 11.19 1.72 -1.22
N GLY A 49 11.09 2.99 -0.83
CA GLY A 49 12.27 3.85 -0.73
C GLY A 49 11.95 5.24 -0.21
N PHE A 50 12.97 6.10 -0.23
CA PHE A 50 12.85 7.49 0.16
C PHE A 50 12.28 8.33 -0.98
N PHE A 51 11.44 9.31 -0.65
CA PHE A 51 10.87 10.25 -1.62
C PHE A 51 10.53 11.59 -0.97
N SER A 52 10.43 12.62 -1.82
CA SER A 52 9.97 13.96 -1.47
C SER A 52 8.80 14.33 -2.40
N PRO A 53 7.59 14.59 -1.87
CA PRO A 53 6.42 14.90 -2.68
C PRO A 53 6.46 16.33 -3.22
N GLY A 54 6.14 16.49 -4.50
CA GLY A 54 6.01 17.79 -5.16
C GLY A 54 7.26 18.67 -5.02
N SER A 55 7.07 19.85 -4.41
CA SER A 55 8.13 20.82 -4.14
C SER A 55 8.67 20.77 -2.70
N SER A 56 8.24 19.79 -1.91
CA SER A 56 8.62 19.65 -0.51
C SER A 56 10.11 19.31 -0.35
N LYS A 57 10.73 19.84 0.71
CA LYS A 57 12.09 19.48 1.16
C LYS A 57 12.09 18.35 2.19
N ASN A 58 10.92 17.92 2.61
CA ASN A 58 10.75 16.86 3.59
C ASN A 58 10.90 15.50 2.89
N HIS A 59 11.66 14.61 3.52
CA HIS A 59 11.86 13.25 3.03
C HIS A 59 11.02 12.27 3.83
N TYR A 60 10.44 11.33 3.11
CA TYR A 60 9.58 10.28 3.64
C TYR A 60 10.02 8.92 3.12
N LEU A 61 9.84 7.89 3.94
CA LEU A 61 9.91 6.51 3.50
C LEU A 61 8.51 6.06 3.08
N GLY A 62 8.37 5.56 1.85
CA GLY A 62 7.07 5.12 1.35
C GLY A 62 7.15 3.99 0.34
N ILE A 63 6.00 3.40 0.05
CA ILE A 63 5.80 2.33 -0.93
C ILE A 63 4.99 2.87 -2.10
N TRP A 64 5.38 2.56 -3.33
CA TRP A 64 4.65 2.89 -4.54
C TRP A 64 4.60 1.71 -5.53
N TYR A 65 3.72 1.80 -6.51
CA TYR A 65 3.74 0.88 -7.65
C TYR A 65 4.98 1.14 -8.51
N LYS A 66 5.82 0.12 -8.71
CA LYS A 66 7.06 0.26 -9.48
C LYS A 66 6.81 0.44 -10.97
N ASN A 67 5.86 -0.31 -11.51
CA ASN A 67 5.60 -0.39 -12.96
C ASN A 67 4.63 0.70 -13.47
N ILE A 68 4.28 1.69 -12.65
CA ILE A 68 3.44 2.82 -13.05
C ILE A 68 4.31 4.06 -13.28
N PRO A 69 4.31 4.67 -14.49
CA PRO A 69 5.18 5.80 -14.82
C PRO A 69 5.04 7.01 -13.88
N VAL A 70 3.82 7.28 -13.42
CA VAL A 70 3.53 8.33 -12.44
C VAL A 70 3.62 7.72 -11.05
N LYS A 71 4.64 8.12 -10.27
CA LYS A 71 4.87 7.61 -8.91
C LYS A 71 3.59 7.74 -8.06
N THR A 72 2.93 6.61 -7.84
CA THR A 72 1.67 6.52 -7.10
C THR A 72 2.00 5.88 -5.75
N VAL A 73 2.23 6.72 -4.74
CA VAL A 73 2.52 6.29 -3.37
C VAL A 73 1.25 5.72 -2.74
N VAL A 74 1.38 4.57 -2.09
CA VAL A 74 0.27 3.82 -1.46
C VAL A 74 0.45 3.64 0.05
N TRP A 75 1.65 3.92 0.57
CA TRP A 75 1.94 3.86 2.00
C TRP A 75 3.11 4.77 2.35
N VAL A 76 3.09 5.36 3.56
CA VAL A 76 4.14 6.27 4.06
C VAL A 76 4.37 5.99 5.54
N ALA A 77 5.61 5.67 5.92
CA ALA A 77 5.95 5.29 7.30
C ALA A 77 5.89 6.50 8.25
N ASN A 78 6.66 7.54 7.93
CA ASN A 78 6.90 8.70 8.79
C ASN A 78 6.08 9.93 8.36
N ARG A 79 4.81 9.71 7.97
CA ARG A 79 3.96 10.75 7.38
C ARG A 79 3.79 11.99 8.25
N ASP A 80 3.74 11.81 9.57
CA ASP A 80 3.58 12.90 10.57
C ASP A 80 4.91 13.28 11.25
N SER A 81 6.03 12.71 10.81
CA SER A 81 7.37 12.98 11.34
C SER A 81 8.38 12.98 10.18
N PRO A 82 8.36 14.00 9.31
CA PRO A 82 9.25 14.08 8.16
C PRO A 82 10.73 14.15 8.57
N ILE A 83 11.61 13.73 7.66
CA ILE A 83 13.05 13.97 7.78
C ILE A 83 13.37 15.29 7.08
N ASP A 84 13.86 16.28 7.83
CA ASP A 84 14.17 17.61 7.33
C ASP A 84 15.45 17.61 6.48
N ASN A 85 15.29 17.83 5.17
CA ASN A 85 16.34 18.15 4.19
C ASN A 85 17.68 17.37 4.36
N SER A 86 17.59 16.12 4.78
CA SER A 86 18.72 15.24 5.09
C SER A 86 18.38 13.80 4.71
N SER A 87 19.40 12.94 4.63
CA SER A 87 19.20 11.54 4.29
C SER A 87 18.66 10.75 5.49
N GLY A 88 17.86 9.72 5.18
CA GLY A 88 17.37 8.75 6.15
C GLY A 88 18.05 7.39 6.03
N ILE A 89 17.97 6.61 7.09
CA ILE A 89 18.43 5.22 7.15
C ILE A 89 17.31 4.37 7.76
N LEU A 90 16.81 3.41 6.99
CA LEU A 90 15.91 2.37 7.48
C LEU A 90 16.74 1.12 7.81
N MET A 91 16.58 0.59 9.02
CA MET A 91 17.29 -0.63 9.45
C MET A 91 16.53 -1.38 10.54
N ILE A 92 16.93 -2.63 10.78
CA ILE A 92 16.51 -3.38 11.96
C ILE A 92 17.53 -3.09 13.08
N ASN A 93 17.06 -2.63 14.24
CA ASN A 93 17.94 -2.33 15.36
C ASN A 93 18.33 -3.60 16.13
N SER A 94 19.20 -3.47 17.15
CA SER A 94 19.65 -4.58 17.99
C SER A 94 18.55 -5.29 18.79
N THR A 95 17.37 -4.67 18.94
CA THR A 95 16.20 -5.27 19.59
C THR A 95 15.31 -6.05 18.62
N GLY A 96 15.64 -6.04 17.32
CA GLY A 96 14.83 -6.64 16.26
C GLY A 96 13.67 -5.78 15.78
N SER A 97 13.63 -4.49 16.15
CA SER A 97 12.59 -3.56 15.70
C SER A 97 13.03 -2.81 14.44
N LEU A 98 12.11 -2.59 13.51
CA LEU A 98 12.34 -1.71 12.37
C LEU A 98 12.38 -0.25 12.83
N VAL A 99 13.45 0.46 12.50
CA VAL A 99 13.66 1.87 12.85
C VAL A 99 14.05 2.69 11.63
N LEU A 100 13.53 3.91 11.57
CA LEU A 100 13.90 4.95 10.63
C LEU A 100 14.68 6.04 11.37
N LEU A 101 15.92 6.24 10.96
CA LEU A 101 16.83 7.22 11.52
C LEU A 101 17.01 8.40 10.56
N SER A 102 17.10 9.61 11.10
CA SER A 102 17.65 10.75 10.38
C SER A 102 19.18 10.72 10.36
N GLN A 103 19.81 11.57 9.57
CA GLN A 103 21.28 11.63 9.41
C GLN A 103 22.04 11.81 10.73
N ASN A 104 21.49 12.54 11.70
CA ASN A 104 22.05 12.71 13.06
C ASN A 104 21.81 11.49 13.98
N LYS A 105 21.30 10.38 13.45
CA LYS A 105 20.96 9.13 14.14
C LYS A 105 19.83 9.25 15.17
N SER A 106 19.03 10.33 15.16
CA SER A 106 17.79 10.33 15.94
C SER A 106 16.74 9.43 15.30
N VAL A 107 15.97 8.73 16.14
CA VAL A 107 14.85 7.90 15.70
C VAL A 107 13.70 8.82 15.30
N VAL A 108 13.31 8.77 14.04
CA VAL A 108 12.20 9.54 13.47
C VAL A 108 10.91 8.73 13.49
N TRP A 109 11.03 7.41 13.27
CA TRP A 109 9.91 6.49 13.31
C TRP A 109 10.40 5.08 13.68
N SER A 110 9.56 4.29 14.33
CA SER A 110 9.89 2.91 14.66
C SER A 110 8.63 2.07 14.79
N THR A 111 8.79 0.77 14.54
CA THR A 111 7.76 -0.23 14.84
C THR A 111 7.83 -0.65 16.31
N SER A 112 6.68 -1.04 16.86
CA SER A 112 6.60 -1.76 18.13
C SER A 112 6.19 -3.20 17.85
N SER A 113 6.99 -4.17 18.30
CA SER A 113 6.57 -5.58 18.32
C SER A 113 6.50 -6.09 19.75
N LEU A 114 5.49 -6.91 20.03
CA LEU A 114 5.31 -7.57 21.34
C LEU A 114 6.19 -8.82 21.48
N LYS A 115 6.68 -9.36 20.37
CA LYS A 115 7.50 -10.57 20.32
C LYS A 115 8.94 -10.19 19.98
N GLN A 116 9.89 -10.76 20.71
CA GLN A 116 11.31 -10.61 20.38
C GLN A 116 11.69 -11.63 19.30
N ALA A 117 12.17 -11.14 18.17
CA ALA A 117 12.63 -11.96 17.07
C ALA A 117 14.02 -12.55 17.35
N GLN A 118 14.25 -13.81 16.96
CA GLN A 118 15.59 -14.39 16.96
C GLN A 118 16.35 -14.08 15.67
N THR A 119 15.65 -14.14 14.54
CA THR A 119 16.18 -13.92 13.19
C THR A 119 15.24 -12.96 12.44
N PRO A 120 15.22 -11.67 12.82
CA PRO A 120 14.32 -10.71 12.19
C PRO A 120 14.73 -10.41 10.75
N LEU A 121 13.77 -10.44 9.84
CA LEU A 121 13.93 -10.09 8.43
C LEU A 121 12.80 -9.14 8.03
N LEU A 122 13.15 -8.03 7.40
CA LEU A 122 12.19 -7.14 6.77
C LEU A 122 12.01 -7.59 5.31
N GLN A 123 10.78 -7.70 4.83
CA GLN A 123 10.50 -8.10 3.44
C GLN A 123 9.34 -7.30 2.84
N LEU A 124 9.47 -6.87 1.59
CA LEU A 124 8.38 -6.28 0.82
C LEU A 124 7.71 -7.35 -0.07
N LEU A 125 6.46 -7.67 0.22
CA LEU A 125 5.69 -8.67 -0.52
C LEU A 125 5.09 -8.07 -1.80
N ASP A 126 4.76 -8.92 -2.77
CA ASP A 126 4.11 -8.52 -4.04
C ASP A 126 2.67 -8.03 -3.88
N THR A 127 2.10 -8.16 -2.67
CA THR A 127 0.84 -7.51 -2.30
C THR A 127 1.03 -6.03 -1.94
N GLY A 128 2.28 -5.56 -1.77
CA GLY A 128 2.62 -4.25 -1.24
C GLY A 128 2.72 -4.20 0.29
N ASN A 129 2.53 -5.35 0.96
CA ASN A 129 2.69 -5.44 2.41
C ASN A 129 4.18 -5.51 2.77
N LEU A 130 4.65 -4.57 3.60
CA LEU A 130 5.97 -4.57 4.18
C LEU A 130 5.88 -5.29 5.52
N VAL A 131 6.55 -6.42 5.65
CA VAL A 131 6.43 -7.30 6.81
C VAL A 131 7.76 -7.46 7.53
N LEU A 132 7.70 -7.53 8.85
CA LEU A 132 8.80 -7.94 9.70
C LEU A 132 8.50 -9.35 10.20
N VAL A 133 9.34 -10.31 9.87
CA VAL A 133 9.16 -11.73 10.20
C VAL A 133 10.32 -12.26 11.01
N ASP A 134 10.10 -13.34 11.75
CA ASP A 134 11.19 -14.13 12.34
C ASP A 134 11.41 -15.38 11.48
N GLU A 135 12.52 -15.45 10.74
CA GLU A 135 12.78 -16.53 9.77
C GLU A 135 12.76 -17.92 10.41
N LYS A 136 13.11 -18.02 11.69
CA LYS A 136 13.06 -19.27 12.46
C LYS A 136 11.66 -19.85 12.64
N ASN A 137 10.62 -19.01 12.63
CA ASN A 137 9.23 -19.46 12.75
C ASN A 137 8.67 -19.99 11.41
N GLY A 138 9.52 -20.06 10.37
CA GLY A 138 9.14 -20.47 9.02
C GLY A 138 8.25 -19.45 8.30
N ASN A 139 7.78 -19.80 7.10
CA ASN A 139 6.89 -18.97 6.27
C ASN A 139 5.44 -18.94 6.79
N SER A 140 5.25 -18.82 8.10
CA SER A 140 3.92 -18.58 8.65
C SER A 140 3.56 -17.10 8.50
N GLU A 141 2.29 -16.78 8.25
CA GLU A 141 1.78 -15.40 8.26
C GLU A 141 1.75 -14.78 9.69
N ASP A 142 2.53 -15.33 10.64
CA ASP A 142 2.71 -14.79 11.99
C ASP A 142 3.76 -13.67 11.97
N TYR A 143 3.40 -12.56 11.32
CA TYR A 143 4.26 -11.39 11.22
C TYR A 143 4.44 -10.71 12.58
N LEU A 144 5.66 -10.30 12.89
CA LEU A 144 5.99 -9.50 14.07
C LEU A 144 5.44 -8.07 13.95
N TRP A 145 5.37 -7.57 12.72
CA TRP A 145 4.77 -6.30 12.31
C TRP A 145 4.45 -6.34 10.81
N GLN A 146 3.44 -5.58 10.35
CA GLN A 146 3.12 -5.42 8.94
C GLN A 146 2.56 -4.03 8.61
N SER A 147 2.87 -3.48 7.44
CA SER A 147 2.35 -2.17 7.01
C SER A 147 0.84 -2.17 6.78
N PHE A 148 0.26 -3.32 6.42
CA PHE A 148 -1.19 -3.45 6.21
C PHE A 148 -2.04 -3.21 7.47
N ASP A 149 -1.44 -3.33 8.66
CA ASP A 149 -2.07 -2.99 9.94
C ASP A 149 -2.06 -1.47 10.21
N TYR A 150 -1.26 -0.70 9.47
CA TYR A 150 -1.08 0.74 9.62
C TYR A 150 -1.21 1.46 8.27
N PRO A 151 -2.39 1.42 7.63
CA PRO A 151 -2.62 2.09 6.35
C PRO A 151 -2.39 3.61 6.43
N ALA A 152 -2.02 4.21 5.30
CA ALA A 152 -1.95 5.66 5.15
C ALA A 152 -3.30 6.19 4.63
N ASP A 153 -3.34 6.69 3.39
CA ASP A 153 -4.57 7.07 2.70
C ASP A 153 -5.11 5.96 1.80
N THR A 154 -4.35 4.89 1.55
CA THR A 154 -4.71 3.91 0.52
C THR A 154 -5.10 2.56 1.12
N LEU A 155 -6.21 2.01 0.63
CA LEU A 155 -6.56 0.59 0.79
C LEU A 155 -6.24 -0.14 -0.52
N LEU A 156 -5.37 -1.13 -0.44
CA LEU A 156 -5.02 -2.03 -1.54
C LEU A 156 -5.87 -3.30 -1.51
N THR A 157 -5.87 -4.04 -2.62
CA THR A 157 -6.45 -5.38 -2.68
C THR A 157 -5.85 -6.28 -1.58
N GLY A 158 -6.71 -6.98 -0.84
CA GLY A 158 -6.30 -7.87 0.26
C GLY A 158 -6.03 -7.19 1.61
N MET A 159 -6.02 -5.86 1.69
CA MET A 159 -5.94 -5.16 2.97
C MET A 159 -7.25 -5.26 3.76
N LYS A 160 -7.14 -5.35 5.08
CA LYS A 160 -8.29 -5.27 5.99
C LYS A 160 -8.55 -3.81 6.36
N PHE A 161 -9.78 -3.33 6.14
CA PHE A 161 -10.29 -2.05 6.62
C PHE A 161 -11.25 -2.29 7.78
N GLY A 162 -10.93 -1.78 8.97
CA GLY A 162 -11.69 -2.01 10.21
C GLY A 162 -10.83 -2.53 11.35
N TRP A 163 -11.45 -3.22 12.30
CA TRP A 163 -10.91 -3.52 13.62
C TRP A 163 -10.30 -4.92 13.73
N ASP A 164 -9.10 -4.97 14.31
CA ASP A 164 -8.63 -6.12 15.09
C ASP A 164 -9.06 -5.90 16.54
N LEU A 165 -10.05 -6.69 17.00
CA LEU A 165 -10.63 -6.50 18.33
C LEU A 165 -9.69 -6.99 19.43
N LYS A 166 -8.85 -7.99 19.15
CA LYS A 166 -7.88 -8.54 20.11
C LYS A 166 -6.79 -7.53 20.44
N ARG A 167 -6.30 -6.81 19.43
CA ARG A 167 -5.25 -5.79 19.58
C ARG A 167 -5.79 -4.40 19.88
N GLY A 168 -7.12 -4.19 19.72
CA GLY A 168 -7.73 -2.86 19.80
C GLY A 168 -7.28 -1.93 18.69
N LEU A 169 -6.91 -2.48 17.52
CA LEU A 169 -6.33 -1.73 16.40
C LEU A 169 -7.40 -1.46 15.34
N ASN A 170 -7.61 -0.19 15.01
CA ASN A 170 -8.50 0.24 13.92
C ASN A 170 -7.70 0.62 12.67
N ARG A 171 -7.83 -0.19 11.62
CA ARG A 171 -7.26 0.05 10.29
C ARG A 171 -8.16 1.01 9.52
N ARG A 172 -7.92 2.31 9.69
CA ARG A 172 -8.66 3.41 9.04
C ARG A 172 -7.80 4.12 8.00
N LEU A 173 -8.41 4.75 7.00
CA LEU A 173 -7.67 5.52 6.00
C LEU A 173 -7.73 7.01 6.35
N ILE A 174 -6.58 7.67 6.34
CA ILE A 174 -6.46 9.11 6.60
C ILE A 174 -5.85 9.74 5.37
N ALA A 175 -6.60 10.62 4.70
CA ALA A 175 -6.14 11.34 3.51
C ALA A 175 -4.84 12.09 3.79
N TRP A 176 -4.00 12.26 2.77
CA TRP A 176 -2.89 13.22 2.83
C TRP A 176 -3.44 14.62 3.02
N LYS A 177 -2.71 15.49 3.73
CA LYS A 177 -3.08 16.89 3.96
C LYS A 177 -3.11 17.74 2.69
N ASN A 178 -2.31 17.40 1.67
CA ASN A 178 -2.44 17.85 0.27
C ASN A 178 -1.50 17.06 -0.65
N TRP A 179 -1.49 17.40 -1.95
CA TRP A 179 -0.69 16.71 -2.96
C TRP A 179 0.83 16.77 -2.70
N ASP A 180 1.30 17.77 -1.94
CA ASP A 180 2.71 17.98 -1.61
C ASP A 180 3.03 17.66 -0.14
N ASP A 181 2.04 17.24 0.66
CA ASP A 181 2.17 17.00 2.10
C ASP A 181 1.42 15.72 2.52
N PRO A 182 2.13 14.60 2.75
CA PRO A 182 1.54 13.31 3.09
C PRO A 182 1.12 13.19 4.56
N SER A 183 1.36 14.22 5.38
CA SER A 183 0.90 14.24 6.77
C SER A 183 -0.61 14.02 6.86
N SER A 184 -1.07 13.60 8.02
CA SER A 184 -2.46 13.31 8.30
C SER A 184 -3.34 14.53 8.05
N GLY A 185 -4.19 14.45 7.02
CA GLY A 185 -5.23 15.43 6.73
C GLY A 185 -6.47 15.22 7.58
N ASP A 186 -7.49 16.06 7.33
CA ASP A 186 -8.73 16.03 8.11
C ASP A 186 -9.77 15.03 7.58
N PHE A 187 -9.54 14.44 6.40
CA PHE A 187 -10.51 13.54 5.78
C PHE A 187 -10.20 12.08 6.08
N ILE A 188 -11.09 11.41 6.84
CA ILE A 188 -10.84 10.08 7.40
C ILE A 188 -11.98 9.14 7.03
N LEU A 189 -11.65 7.98 6.45
CA LEU A 189 -12.57 6.85 6.31
C LEU A 189 -12.36 5.89 7.47
N GLU A 190 -13.40 5.66 8.28
CA GLU A 190 -13.31 4.86 9.50
C GLU A 190 -14.56 4.00 9.71
N MET A 191 -14.35 2.78 10.19
CA MET A 191 -15.41 1.90 10.69
C MET A 191 -15.62 2.13 12.18
N THR A 192 -16.87 2.30 12.59
CA THR A 192 -17.26 2.49 14.00
C THR A 192 -18.02 1.26 14.49
N LEU A 193 -17.62 0.76 15.66
CA LEU A 193 -18.23 -0.41 16.28
C LEU A 193 -19.51 0.01 17.02
N HIS A 194 -20.65 -0.48 16.53
CA HIS A 194 -21.94 -0.44 17.23
C HIS A 194 -22.54 -1.86 17.18
N ASN A 195 -23.83 -2.02 17.51
CA ASN A 195 -24.55 -3.29 17.30
C ASN A 195 -24.48 -3.76 15.83
N TYR A 196 -24.41 -2.81 14.90
CA TYR A 196 -24.09 -3.03 13.49
C TYR A 196 -22.94 -2.09 13.13
N PRO A 197 -21.76 -2.60 12.75
CA PRO A 197 -20.62 -1.78 12.38
C PRO A 197 -20.96 -0.85 11.21
N ASP A 198 -20.72 0.44 11.39
CA ASP A 198 -21.03 1.49 10.42
C ASP A 198 -19.74 2.10 9.87
N VAL A 199 -19.72 2.37 8.57
CA VAL A 199 -18.63 3.12 7.93
C VAL A 199 -19.00 4.59 7.77
N TYR A 200 -18.07 5.46 8.18
CA TYR A 200 -18.20 6.90 8.10
C TYR A 200 -17.02 7.52 7.37
N LEU A 201 -17.30 8.59 6.63
CA LEU A 201 -16.34 9.59 6.24
C LEU A 201 -16.43 10.76 7.22
N TRP A 202 -15.29 11.15 7.76
CA TRP A 202 -15.14 12.26 8.69
C TRP A 202 -14.38 13.38 8.01
N GLN A 203 -14.74 14.61 8.36
CA GLN A 203 -13.97 15.81 8.05
C GLN A 203 -13.66 16.52 9.38
N GLY A 204 -12.43 16.36 9.86
CA GLY A 204 -12.04 16.69 11.22
C GLY A 204 -12.89 15.89 12.22
N SER A 205 -13.61 16.59 13.08
CA SER A 205 -14.52 15.97 14.08
C SER A 205 -15.96 15.78 13.56
N VAL A 206 -16.27 16.20 12.33
CA VAL A 206 -17.62 16.17 11.78
C VAL A 206 -17.83 14.91 10.95
N LYS A 207 -18.93 14.19 11.21
CA LYS A 207 -19.39 13.09 10.34
C LYS A 207 -19.91 13.68 9.04
N TYR A 208 -19.10 13.61 7.99
CA TYR A 208 -19.40 14.19 6.68
C TYR A 208 -20.34 13.30 5.87
N PHE A 209 -20.13 11.99 5.89
CA PHE A 209 -20.98 11.02 5.19
C PHE A 209 -21.05 9.69 5.94
N ARG A 210 -22.21 9.02 5.85
CA ARG A 210 -22.46 7.70 6.43
C ARG A 210 -22.69 6.69 5.31
N ALA A 211 -21.73 5.81 5.08
CA ALA A 211 -21.90 4.65 4.21
C ALA A 211 -22.84 3.61 4.85
N GLY A 212 -22.99 3.61 6.17
CA GLY A 212 -23.93 2.74 6.88
C GLY A 212 -23.41 1.31 7.07
N PRO A 213 -24.27 0.38 7.53
CA PRO A 213 -23.87 -0.98 7.83
C PRO A 213 -23.76 -1.83 6.56
N TRP A 214 -23.02 -2.93 6.68
CA TRP A 214 -22.95 -3.96 5.65
C TRP A 214 -24.28 -4.70 5.51
N ASN A 215 -24.83 -4.80 4.30
CA ASN A 215 -26.11 -5.46 4.02
C ASN A 215 -26.00 -6.84 3.35
N GLY A 216 -24.77 -7.38 3.22
CA GLY A 216 -24.50 -8.63 2.50
C GLY A 216 -23.98 -8.42 1.06
N ILE A 217 -24.23 -7.25 0.46
CA ILE A 217 -23.83 -6.92 -0.92
C ILE A 217 -22.87 -5.71 -0.93
N GLY A 218 -23.19 -4.70 -0.13
CA GLY A 218 -22.47 -3.43 -0.01
C GLY A 218 -22.80 -2.71 1.30
N PHE A 219 -22.33 -1.47 1.44
CA PHE A 219 -22.73 -0.60 2.54
C PHE A 219 -24.04 0.13 2.19
N SER A 220 -25.01 0.12 3.10
CA SER A 220 -26.41 0.48 2.78
C SER A 220 -26.63 1.92 2.31
N GLY A 221 -25.75 2.84 2.67
CA GLY A 221 -25.75 4.24 2.29
C GLY A 221 -25.00 4.52 1.00
N THR A 222 -24.47 3.48 0.34
CA THR A 222 -23.83 3.59 -0.98
C THR A 222 -24.77 3.07 -2.07
N PRO A 223 -24.76 3.67 -3.28
CA PRO A 223 -25.58 3.19 -4.38
C PRO A 223 -25.15 1.78 -4.78
N GLU A 224 -26.11 0.98 -5.22
CA GLU A 224 -25.81 -0.34 -5.77
C GLU A 224 -25.11 -0.17 -7.12
N VAL A 225 -23.84 -0.61 -7.18
CA VAL A 225 -23.05 -0.60 -8.41
C VAL A 225 -22.88 -2.04 -8.89
N LYS A 226 -23.05 -2.26 -10.20
CA LYS A 226 -22.84 -3.57 -10.81
C LYS A 226 -21.38 -4.01 -10.61
N ASN A 227 -21.16 -4.91 -9.65
CA ASN A 227 -19.83 -5.32 -9.24
C ASN A 227 -19.33 -6.56 -10.01
N ASN A 228 -18.78 -6.34 -11.20
CA ASN A 228 -18.11 -7.37 -12.00
C ASN A 228 -16.59 -7.46 -11.77
N VAL A 229 -16.01 -6.57 -10.97
CA VAL A 229 -14.56 -6.41 -10.84
C VAL A 229 -14.03 -6.97 -9.53
N PHE A 230 -14.78 -6.83 -8.45
CA PHE A 230 -14.33 -7.11 -7.10
C PHE A 230 -15.05 -8.30 -6.47
N ASN A 231 -14.34 -9.01 -5.60
CA ASN A 231 -14.94 -9.85 -4.56
C ASN A 231 -14.86 -9.08 -3.24
N PHE A 232 -15.99 -8.91 -2.57
CA PHE A 232 -16.06 -8.26 -1.27
C PHE A 232 -16.16 -9.31 -0.16
N THR A 233 -15.43 -9.07 0.92
CA THR A 233 -15.48 -9.86 2.13
C THR A 233 -15.74 -8.92 3.30
N PHE A 234 -16.76 -9.25 4.09
CA PHE A 234 -17.02 -8.59 5.35
C PHE A 234 -17.03 -9.63 6.45
N VAL A 235 -16.14 -9.47 7.43
CA VAL A 235 -16.03 -10.35 8.59
C VAL A 235 -16.53 -9.58 9.80
N TYR A 236 -17.40 -10.20 10.59
CA TYR A 236 -17.84 -9.70 11.87
C TYR A 236 -17.95 -10.85 12.87
N ASN A 237 -16.97 -10.96 13.76
CA ASN A 237 -16.94 -11.98 14.83
C ASN A 237 -16.25 -11.41 16.08
N GLN A 238 -15.97 -12.27 17.06
CA GLN A 238 -15.36 -11.90 18.34
C GLN A 238 -13.88 -11.47 18.24
N ASP A 239 -13.20 -11.82 17.14
CA ASP A 239 -11.77 -11.56 16.95
C ASP A 239 -11.53 -10.30 16.12
N GLU A 240 -12.31 -10.10 15.06
CA GLU A 240 -12.10 -9.02 14.09
C GLU A 240 -13.42 -8.54 13.45
N VAL A 241 -13.44 -7.28 13.04
CA VAL A 241 -14.51 -6.68 12.24
C VAL A 241 -13.90 -5.92 11.09
N TYR A 242 -13.98 -6.43 9.86
CA TYR A 242 -13.35 -5.75 8.73
C TYR A 242 -14.05 -5.96 7.40
N PHE A 243 -13.84 -4.99 6.51
CA PHE A 243 -14.08 -5.10 5.09
C PHE A 243 -12.76 -5.33 4.35
N MET A 244 -12.80 -6.15 3.32
CA MET A 244 -11.68 -6.41 2.42
C MET A 244 -12.23 -6.59 1.01
N TYR A 245 -11.48 -6.16 0.01
CA TYR A 245 -11.78 -6.50 -1.37
C TYR A 245 -10.59 -7.20 -2.03
N THR A 246 -10.90 -8.08 -2.97
CA THR A 246 -9.93 -8.65 -3.92
C THR A 246 -10.43 -8.49 -5.35
N LEU A 247 -9.55 -8.62 -6.32
CA LEU A 247 -9.89 -8.53 -7.74
C LEU A 247 -10.25 -9.90 -8.31
N LYS A 248 -11.29 -9.95 -9.14
CA LYS A 248 -11.69 -11.16 -9.88
C LYS A 248 -10.69 -11.48 -11.00
N ASP A 249 -10.18 -10.44 -11.65
CA ASP A 249 -9.11 -10.52 -12.65
C ASP A 249 -7.79 -10.02 -12.01
N LYS A 250 -6.79 -10.91 -11.97
CA LYS A 250 -5.49 -10.62 -11.36
C LYS A 250 -4.59 -9.73 -12.21
N SER A 251 -4.94 -9.49 -13.48
CA SER A 251 -4.21 -8.55 -14.36
C SER A 251 -4.61 -7.08 -14.14
N LEU A 252 -5.61 -6.84 -13.30
CA LEU A 252 -6.02 -5.51 -12.89
C LEU A 252 -5.30 -5.09 -11.61
N ILE A 253 -5.10 -3.78 -11.50
CA ILE A 253 -4.65 -3.11 -10.28
C ILE A 253 -5.81 -2.26 -9.78
N SER A 254 -5.99 -2.20 -8.46
CA SER A 254 -6.98 -1.32 -7.85
C SER A 254 -6.55 -0.78 -6.50
N ARG A 255 -6.99 0.44 -6.20
CA ARG A 255 -6.80 1.11 -4.92
C ARG A 255 -8.04 1.93 -4.55
N ALA A 256 -8.38 1.99 -3.27
CA ALA A 256 -9.36 2.92 -2.72
C ALA A 256 -8.65 4.01 -1.92
N VAL A 257 -8.96 5.28 -2.17
CA VAL A 257 -8.29 6.43 -1.56
C VAL A 257 -9.30 7.54 -1.21
N PRO A 258 -9.33 8.06 0.03
CA PRO A 258 -10.06 9.25 0.40
C PRO A 258 -9.32 10.47 -0.15
N ASN A 259 -9.96 11.19 -1.06
CA ASN A 259 -9.45 12.40 -1.67
C ASN A 259 -10.03 13.61 -0.95
N GLN A 260 -9.20 14.29 -0.19
CA GLN A 260 -9.60 15.48 0.56
C GLN A 260 -9.89 16.72 -0.32
N THR A 261 -9.43 16.78 -1.57
CA THR A 261 -9.69 17.93 -2.45
C THR A 261 -11.16 18.01 -2.85
N ASN A 262 -11.76 16.87 -3.16
CA ASN A 262 -13.17 16.76 -3.53
C ASN A 262 -14.03 16.12 -2.43
N SER A 263 -13.43 15.76 -1.30
CA SER A 263 -14.10 15.09 -0.17
C SER A 263 -14.80 13.80 -0.58
N LEU A 264 -14.15 12.97 -1.40
CA LEU A 264 -14.68 11.69 -1.88
C LEU A 264 -13.81 10.51 -1.47
N ILE A 265 -14.40 9.38 -1.07
CA ILE A 265 -13.72 8.07 -1.20
C ILE A 265 -13.83 7.62 -2.64
N GLN A 266 -12.70 7.33 -3.28
CA GLN A 266 -12.64 6.94 -4.69
C GLN A 266 -11.98 5.57 -4.83
N ILE A 267 -12.57 4.68 -5.61
CA ILE A 267 -11.95 3.40 -6.03
C ILE A 267 -11.53 3.54 -7.47
N PHE A 268 -10.24 3.30 -7.72
CA PHE A 268 -9.66 3.32 -9.05
C PHE A 268 -9.31 1.90 -9.49
N THR A 269 -9.45 1.65 -10.79
CA THR A 269 -8.94 0.44 -11.45
C THR A 269 -7.99 0.83 -12.57
N ARG A 270 -7.05 -0.07 -12.88
CA ARG A 270 -6.08 0.12 -13.96
C ARG A 270 -5.69 -1.25 -14.50
N GLU A 271 -5.65 -1.38 -15.82
CA GLU A 271 -4.98 -2.52 -16.46
C GLU A 271 -3.46 -2.27 -16.41
N GLU A 272 -2.65 -3.30 -16.18
CA GLU A 272 -1.19 -3.13 -16.05
C GLU A 272 -0.55 -2.37 -17.22
N ILE A 273 -0.98 -2.68 -18.45
CA ILE A 273 -0.49 -2.04 -19.68
C ILE A 273 -1.12 -0.68 -19.98
N ALA A 274 -2.20 -0.30 -19.29
CA ALA A 274 -2.89 0.95 -19.54
C ALA A 274 -2.11 2.14 -18.97
N GLN A 275 -2.27 3.30 -19.61
CA GLN A 275 -1.53 4.52 -19.23
C GLN A 275 -2.16 5.27 -18.04
N SER A 276 -3.44 5.03 -17.72
CA SER A 276 -4.17 5.84 -16.73
C SER A 276 -5.06 5.02 -15.80
N TRP A 277 -5.34 5.62 -14.63
CA TRP A 277 -6.33 5.12 -13.68
C TRP A 277 -7.75 5.46 -14.17
N LYS A 278 -8.66 4.49 -14.09
CA LYS A 278 -10.10 4.66 -14.36
C LYS A 278 -10.84 4.74 -13.03
N LEU A 279 -11.72 5.73 -12.87
CA LEU A 279 -12.58 5.83 -11.69
C LEU A 279 -13.68 4.77 -11.79
N PHE A 280 -13.78 3.88 -10.80
CA PHE A 280 -14.81 2.85 -10.72
C PHE A 280 -15.97 3.27 -9.83
N PHE A 281 -15.66 3.89 -8.68
CA PHE A 281 -16.65 4.24 -7.66
C PHE A 281 -16.21 5.50 -6.92
N ALA A 282 -17.17 6.36 -6.56
CA ALA A 282 -16.93 7.53 -5.73
C ALA A 282 -18.12 7.79 -4.79
N GLN A 283 -17.85 8.22 -3.55
CA GLN A 283 -18.86 8.65 -2.58
C GLN A 283 -18.33 9.78 -1.67
N PRO A 284 -19.20 10.69 -1.19
CA PRO A 284 -20.62 10.86 -1.52
C PRO A 284 -20.85 11.42 -2.92
N GLY A 285 -21.86 10.92 -3.64
CA GLY A 285 -22.24 11.42 -4.97
C GLY A 285 -23.01 10.38 -5.79
N ASP A 286 -23.58 10.80 -6.92
CA ASP A 286 -24.27 9.88 -7.82
C ASP A 286 -23.27 8.89 -8.43
N PRO A 287 -23.62 7.59 -8.54
CA PRO A 287 -22.81 6.62 -9.27
C PRO A 287 -22.69 7.04 -10.74
N LEU A 288 -21.51 6.86 -11.34
CA LEU A 288 -21.28 7.08 -12.78
C LEU A 288 -22.01 6.05 -13.64
#